data_AF-A0A0R1UN33-F1
#
_entry.id   AF-A0A0R1UN33-F1
#
_cell.length_a   1.000
_cell.length_b   1.000
_cell.length_c   1.000
_cell.angle_alpha   90.00
_cell.angle_beta   90.00
_cell.angle_gamma   90.00
#
_symmetry.space_group_name_H-M   'P 1'
#
loop_
_entity.id
_entity.type
_entity.pdbx_description
1 polymer ?
#
loop_
_entity_poly.entity_id
_entity_poly.type
_entity_poly.pdbx_seq_one_letter_code
_entity_poly.pdbx_strand_id
1 'polypeptide(L)' 'MQKFENNDHPLAYTGKLVMYIQAKVALNNLRLTSQQEQLIKSLTESTKRIHLSYVYLSPIDSSEQFV' A
#
# COMPACT_ATOMS: atom_id res chain seq x y z
N MET A 1 9.26 -16.08 1.76
CA MET A 1 7.83 -15.72 1.93
C MET A 1 7.35 -15.09 0.63
N GLN A 2 6.68 -15.86 -0.23
CA GLN A 2 5.95 -15.30 -1.36
C GLN A 2 4.60 -14.80 -0.81
N LYS A 3 4.43 -13.48 -0.68
CA LYS A 3 3.16 -12.85 -0.26
C LYS A 3 2.08 -12.89 -1.35
N PHE A 4 2.21 -13.80 -2.31
CA PHE A 4 1.36 -13.96 -3.48
C PHE A 4 0.55 -15.26 -3.40
N GLU A 5 0.33 -15.80 -2.21
CA GLU A 5 -0.48 -16.99 -2.06
C GLU A 5 -1.96 -16.63 -2.21
N ASN A 6 -2.50 -17.06 -3.35
CA ASN A 6 -3.90 -17.31 -3.64
C ASN A 6 -4.82 -16.06 -3.71
N ASN A 7 -5.05 -15.59 -4.94
CA ASN A 7 -6.11 -14.67 -5.40
C ASN A 7 -5.94 -13.15 -5.27
N ASP A 8 -4.98 -12.61 -4.53
CA ASP A 8 -4.80 -11.14 -4.52
C ASP A 8 -3.96 -10.68 -5.72
N HIS A 9 -4.57 -9.92 -6.63
CA HIS A 9 -3.90 -9.39 -7.81
C HIS A 9 -2.65 -8.60 -7.38
N PRO A 10 -1.45 -8.79 -7.98
CA PRO A 10 -0.21 -8.14 -7.52
C PRO A 10 -0.33 -6.61 -7.40
N LEU A 11 -1.07 -6.01 -8.32
CA LEU A 11 -1.39 -4.59 -8.27
C LEU A 11 -2.25 -4.24 -7.04
N ALA A 12 -3.20 -5.09 -6.64
CA ALA A 12 -4.05 -4.85 -5.48
C ALA A 12 -3.23 -4.88 -4.18
N TYR A 13 -2.38 -5.89 -4.03
CA TYR A 13 -1.41 -5.94 -2.92
C TYR A 13 -0.52 -4.68 -2.90
N THR A 14 -0.06 -4.23 -4.06
CA THR A 14 0.76 -3.01 -4.19
C THR A 14 -0.01 -1.76 -3.76
N GLY A 15 -1.29 -1.65 -4.10
CA GLY A 15 -2.15 -0.54 -3.67
C GLY A 15 -2.31 -0.50 -2.15
N LYS A 16 -2.57 -1.64 -1.50
CA LYS A 16 -2.63 -1.75 -0.03
C LYS A 16 -1.30 -1.33 0.61
N LEU A 17 -0.17 -1.75 0.04
CA LEU A 17 1.16 -1.41 0.56
C LEU A 17 1.47 0.09 0.47
N VAL A 18 1.15 0.73 -0.66
CA VAL A 18 1.32 2.19 -0.84
C VAL A 18 0.52 2.95 0.22
N MET A 19 -0.74 2.56 0.42
CA MET A 19 -1.63 3.17 1.40
C MET A 19 -1.09 3.01 2.84
N TYR A 20 -0.63 1.81 3.20
CA TYR A 20 0.00 1.55 4.50
C TYR A 20 1.23 2.44 4.75
N ILE A 21 2.10 2.57 3.74
CA ILE A 21 3.31 3.40 3.85
C ILE A 21 2.93 4.88 4.03
N GLN A 22 1.99 5.39 3.22
CA GLN A 22 1.52 6.77 3.33
C GLN A 22 0.90 7.07 4.70
N ALA A 23 0.11 6.14 5.25
CA ALA A 23 -0.45 6.26 6.59
C ALA A 23 0.64 6.32 7.67
N LYS A 24 1.65 5.43 7.62
CA LYS A 24 2.77 5.46 8.57
C LYS A 24 3.60 6.73 8.47
N VAL A 25 3.83 7.22 7.26
CA VAL A 25 4.54 8.48 7.03
C VAL A 25 3.80 9.65 7.66
N ALA A 26 2.49 9.76 7.43
CA ALA A 26 1.66 10.83 7.99
C ALA A 26 1.56 10.76 9.52
N LEU A 27 1.27 9.58 10.07
CA LEU A 27 1.10 9.39 11.52
C LEU A 27 2.38 9.65 12.31
N ASN A 28 3.55 9.35 11.74
CA ASN A 28 4.83 9.50 12.40
C ASN A 28 5.61 10.75 11.95
N ASN A 29 5.00 11.62 11.15
CA ASN A 29 5.63 12.82 10.57
C ASN A 29 6.99 12.53 9.89
N LEU A 30 7.10 11.38 9.22
CA LEU A 30 8.33 10.98 8.55
C LEU A 30 8.53 11.81 7.29
N ARG A 31 9.79 12.15 7.00
CA ARG A 31 10.16 12.76 5.73
C ARG A 31 10.73 11.69 4.82
N LEU A 32 10.08 11.51 3.67
CA LEU A 32 10.60 10.65 2.61
C LEU A 32 11.71 11.37 1.85
N THR A 33 12.68 10.62 1.35
CA THR A 33 13.63 11.16 0.37
C THR A 33 12.93 11.37 -0.97
N SER A 34 13.46 12.23 -1.84
CA SER A 34 12.88 12.46 -3.17
C SER A 34 12.75 11.17 -3.99
N GLN A 35 13.67 10.21 -3.81
CA GLN A 35 13.59 8.91 -4.46
C GLN A 35 12.41 8.07 -3.92
N GLN A 36 12.19 8.08 -2.61
CA GLN A 36 11.06 7.37 -1.99
C GLN A 36 9.72 7.99 -2.42
N GLU A 37 9.62 9.31 -2.50
CA GLU A 37 8.43 10.01 -2.99
C GLU A 37 8.13 9.65 -4.46
N GLN A 38 9.15 9.64 -5.31
CA GLN A 38 9.01 9.23 -6.71
C GLN A 38 8.53 7.78 -6.85
N LEU A 39 9.08 6.87 -6.04
CA LEU A 39 8.65 5.46 -6.02
C LEU A 39 7.18 5.34 -5.59
N ILE A 40 6.80 5.99 -4.49
CA ILE A 40 5.41 5.98 -4.00
C ILE A 40 4.46 6.55 -5.06
N LYS A 41 4.83 7.64 -5.73
CA LYS A 41 4.02 8.22 -6.81
C LYS A 41 3.86 7.28 -7.99
N SER A 42 4.95 6.63 -8.44
CA SER A 42 4.91 5.67 -9.55
C SER A 42 4.04 4.44 -9.23
N LEU A 43 4.15 3.90 -8.02
CA LEU A 43 3.34 2.78 -7.55
C LEU A 43 1.86 3.17 -7.40
N THR A 44 1.57 4.39 -6.93
CA THR A 44 0.20 4.92 -6.85
C THR A 44 -0.45 4.98 -8.23
N GLU A 45 0.23 5.54 -9.23
CA GLU A 45 -0.31 5.63 -10.60
C GLU A 45 -0.50 4.24 -11.22
N SER A 46 0.42 3.31 -10.96
CA SER A 46 0.33 1.92 -11.44
C SER A 46 -0.83 1.14 -10.84
N THR A 47 -1.32 1.56 -9.67
CA THR A 47 -2.37 0.86 -8.91
C THR A 47 -3.74 1.56 -8.95
N LYS A 48 -3.80 2.79 -9.49
CA LYS A 48 -4.99 3.65 -9.56
C LYS A 48 -6.20 3.05 -10.30
N ARG A 49 -5.96 2.10 -11.22
CA ARG A 49 -6.99 1.51 -12.09
C ARG A 49 -7.52 0.15 -11.63
N ILE A 50 -7.02 -0.36 -10.51
CA ILE A 50 -7.53 -1.61 -9.96
C ILE A 50 -8.79 -1.25 -9.17
N HIS A 51 -9.84 -2.05 -9.32
CA HIS A 51 -11.04 -1.91 -8.50
C HIS A 51 -10.66 -2.25 -7.04
N LEU A 52 -10.37 -1.20 -6.25
CA LEU A 52 -9.97 -1.30 -4.85
C LEU A 52 -11.23 -1.54 -3.99
N SER A 53 -11.92 -2.66 -4.19
CA SER A 53 -12.94 -3.14 -3.27
C SER A 53 -12.25 -3.70 -2.01
N TYR A 54 -11.40 -2.91 -1.36
CA TYR A 54 -10.77 -3.30 -0.11
C TYR A 54 -11.81 -3.16 0.99
N VAL A 55 -12.31 -4.29 1.46
CA VAL A 55 -12.90 -4.33 2.79
C VAL A 55 -11.72 -4.14 3.76
N TYR A 56 -11.66 -2.98 4.41
CA TYR A 56 -10.67 -2.72 5.45
C TYR A 56 -10.90 -3.74 6.59
N LEU A 57 -9.95 -4.65 6.78
CA LEU A 57 -10.04 -5.69 7.81
C LEU A 57 -9.59 -5.18 9.19
N SER A 58 -8.88 -4.05 9.23
CA SER A 58 -8.26 -3.45 10.41
C SER A 58 -8.07 -1.94 10.20
N PRO A 59 -7.40 -1.20 11.12
CA PRO A 59 -6.97 0.17 10.85
C PRO A 59 -5.99 0.25 9.66
N ILE A 60 -6.00 1.38 8.95
CA ILE A 60 -5.21 1.60 7.71
C ILE A 60 -3.70 1.47 7.90
N ASP A 61 -3.21 1.68 9.12
CA ASP A 61 -1.81 1.60 9.50
C ASP A 61 -1.48 0.31 10.29
N SER A 62 -2.44 -0.63 10.38
CA SER A 62 -2.20 -1.94 10.95
C SER A 62 -1.58 -2.87 9.91
N SER A 63 -0.62 -3.69 10.35
CA SER A 63 -0.08 -4.78 9.51
C SER A 63 -1.11 -5.89 9.28
N GLU A 64 -2.20 -5.92 10.05
CA GLU A 64 -3.31 -6.87 9.90
C GLU A 64 -4.09 -6.66 8.59
N GLN A 65 -3.85 -5.56 7.85
CA GLN A 65 -4.38 -5.37 6.49
C GLN A 65 -3.88 -6.41 5.47
N PHE A 66 -2.85 -7.17 5.83
CA PHE A 66 -2.17 -8.14 4.97
C PHE A 66 -2.30 -9.59 5.44
N VAL A 67 -3.16 -9.85 6.43
CA VAL A 67 -3.40 -11.17 7.03
C VAL A 67 -4.70 -11.76 6.51
#